data_AF-A0A151SH61-F1
#
_entry.id   AF-A0A151SH61-F1
#
_cell.length_a   1.000
_cell.length_b   1.000
_cell.length_c   1.000
_cell.angle_alpha   90.00
_cell.angle_beta   90.00
_cell.angle_gamma   90.00
#
_symmetry.space_group_name_H-M   'P 1'
#
loop_
_entity.id
_entity.type
_entity.pdbx_description
1 polymer ?
#
loop_
_entity_poly.entity_id
_entity_poly.type
_entity_poly.pdbx_seq_one_letter_code
_entity_poly.pdbx_strand_id
1 'polypeptide(L)'
;MITLLEDMNMDEESEKVAVELAAQGVIGKRVDEMESDFMMALDYMIQLAEKDQDDKRKSLLEVIKETVLSHLTKKCPPHVQVIGLLCRTPKKESRQELLRRVAAGGGVFKGENELKVHIPGANLNDIANQADDLLEAMETRPVIPDRKLLARLVLIREEARDMMGGGILDERNHRGFYTLPQPEVDFLAKLVALKPGKIVLDMIRNVMQGKDEGADNSDNDDKDDTLDEEPVEFLGRPIVTGQKTLPVRPGMFLETVSKVLSGLYVGTDSGITAQHLEWVHRKTLQVLQEIAFG
;
A
#
# COMPACT_ATOMS: atom_id res chain seq x y z
N MET A 1 9.56 27.37 31.53
CA MET A 1 10.12 26.28 30.69
C MET A 1 11.14 26.85 29.72
N ILE A 2 10.81 27.91 28.99
CA ILE A 2 11.80 28.73 28.24
C ILE A 2 12.91 29.25 29.16
N THR A 3 12.57 29.73 30.36
CA THR A 3 13.53 30.22 31.38
C THR A 3 14.35 29.13 32.10
N LEU A 4 14.07 27.83 31.89
CA LEU A 4 14.85 26.75 32.49
C LEU A 4 15.89 26.15 31.53
N LEU A 5 15.81 26.50 30.24
CA LEU A 5 16.70 26.01 29.19
C LEU A 5 17.86 26.98 28.91
N GLU A 6 17.74 28.26 29.29
CA GLU A 6 18.80 29.28 29.09
C GLU A 6 19.98 29.12 30.07
N ASP A 7 19.79 28.44 31.21
CA ASP A 7 20.81 28.32 32.29
C ASP A 7 21.68 27.06 32.20
N MET A 8 21.41 26.16 31.25
CA MET A 8 22.27 25.02 30.97
C MET A 8 22.96 25.28 29.64
N ASN A 9 24.28 25.47 29.68
CA ASN A 9 25.14 25.60 28.50
C ASN A 9 25.18 24.23 27.78
N MET A 10 24.04 23.86 27.16
CA MET A 10 23.80 22.61 26.48
C MET A 10 24.29 22.75 25.04
N ASP A 11 25.03 21.76 24.56
CA ASP A 11 25.36 21.66 23.15
C ASP A 11 24.08 21.40 22.32
N GLU A 12 24.14 21.71 21.02
CA GLU A 12 22.99 21.56 20.10
C GLU A 12 22.42 20.12 20.09
N GLU A 13 23.25 19.13 20.44
CA GLU A 13 22.85 17.72 20.55
C GLU A 13 21.99 17.49 21.80
N SER A 14 22.39 18.04 22.94
CA SER A 14 21.62 17.98 24.19
C SER A 14 20.30 18.76 24.10
N GLU A 15 20.27 19.88 23.36
CA GLU A 15 19.04 20.65 23.12
C GLU A 15 18.01 19.82 22.35
N LYS A 16 18.42 19.10 21.30
CA LYS A 16 17.55 18.17 20.57
C LYS A 16 17.02 17.05 21.46
N VAL A 17 17.86 16.45 22.30
CA VAL A 17 17.44 15.38 23.22
C VAL A 17 16.44 15.90 24.26
N ALA A 18 16.64 17.12 24.79
CA ALA A 18 15.70 17.73 25.73
C ALA A 18 14.33 18.02 25.10
N VAL A 19 14.34 18.50 23.85
CA VAL A 19 13.13 18.72 23.06
C VAL A 19 12.38 17.40 22.83
N GLU A 20 13.06 16.33 22.43
CA GLU A 20 12.45 15.01 22.25
C GLU A 20 11.82 14.48 23.55
N LEU A 21 12.52 14.59 24.68
CA LEU A 21 12.02 14.16 25.98
C LEU A 21 10.79 14.97 26.42
N ALA A 22 10.83 16.29 26.22
CA ALA A 22 9.70 17.17 26.52
C ALA A 22 8.49 16.84 25.62
N ALA A 23 8.72 16.65 24.32
CA ALA A 23 7.70 16.25 23.36
C ALA A 23 7.08 14.90 23.76
N GLN A 24 7.89 13.88 24.06
CA GLN A 24 7.39 12.56 24.48
C GLN A 24 6.53 12.63 25.75
N GLY A 25 6.94 13.44 26.74
CA GLY A 25 6.23 13.60 28.01
C GLY A 25 4.89 14.32 27.88
N VAL A 26 4.79 15.31 26.98
CA VAL A 26 3.55 16.05 26.72
C VAL A 26 2.61 15.26 25.80
N ILE A 27 3.14 14.76 24.68
CA ILE A 27 2.36 14.03 23.69
C ILE A 27 1.82 12.74 24.30
N GLY A 28 2.62 11.99 25.06
CA GLY A 28 2.17 10.75 25.68
C GLY A 28 0.95 10.91 26.60
N LYS A 29 0.74 12.11 27.18
CA LYS A 29 -0.41 12.42 28.03
C LYS A 29 -1.64 12.91 27.28
N ARG A 30 -1.46 13.49 26.09
CA ARG A 30 -2.51 14.21 25.36
C ARG A 30 -2.85 13.63 23.99
N VAL A 31 -2.14 12.60 23.53
CA VAL A 31 -2.35 12.05 22.19
C VAL A 31 -3.77 11.52 21.96
N ASP A 32 -4.44 11.07 23.02
CA ASP A 32 -5.82 10.58 22.96
C ASP A 32 -6.85 11.72 22.91
N GLU A 33 -6.43 12.93 23.29
CA GLU A 33 -7.23 14.16 23.25
C GLU A 33 -6.94 14.97 21.98
N MET A 34 -6.04 14.48 21.11
CA MET A 34 -5.67 15.19 19.88
C MET A 34 -6.75 15.02 18.81
N GLU A 35 -7.14 16.14 18.21
CA GLU A 35 -8.11 16.19 17.12
C GLU A 35 -7.56 15.54 15.85
N SER A 36 -8.46 15.01 15.01
CA SER A 36 -8.12 14.35 13.73
C SER A 36 -7.28 15.22 12.81
N ASP A 37 -7.48 16.54 12.88
CA ASP A 37 -6.90 17.51 11.95
C ASP A 37 -5.51 17.99 12.40
N PHE A 38 -5.06 17.59 13.59
CA PHE A 38 -3.79 18.04 14.16
C PHE A 38 -2.59 17.69 13.26
N MET A 39 -2.57 16.49 12.68
CA MET A 39 -1.48 16.06 11.79
C MET A 39 -1.45 16.90 10.51
N MET A 40 -2.63 17.25 9.97
CA MET A 40 -2.74 18.14 8.80
C MET A 40 -2.25 19.55 9.13
N ALA A 41 -2.58 20.06 10.33
CA ALA A 41 -2.08 21.35 10.79
C ALA A 41 -0.56 21.35 10.98
N LEU A 42 0.02 20.27 11.54
CA LEU A 42 1.47 20.11 11.64
C LEU A 42 2.14 20.11 10.26
N ASP A 43 1.60 19.37 9.30
CA ASP A 43 2.13 19.32 7.93
C ASP A 43 2.09 20.70 7.27
N TYR A 44 0.99 21.43 7.44
CA TYR A 44 0.88 22.81 6.98
C TYR A 44 1.92 23.73 7.62
N MET A 45 2.14 23.60 8.93
CA MET A 45 3.14 24.41 9.65
C MET A 45 4.58 24.08 9.22
N ILE A 46 4.89 22.83 8.93
CA ILE A 46 6.20 22.41 8.39
C ILE A 46 6.41 23.03 7.01
N GLN A 47 5.41 22.94 6.13
CA GLN A 47 5.48 23.57 4.80
C GLN A 47 5.65 25.08 4.88
N LEU A 48 5.00 25.73 5.84
CA LEU A 48 5.15 27.17 6.06
C LEU A 48 6.57 27.51 6.53
N ALA A 49 7.12 26.76 7.49
CA ALA A 49 8.51 26.94 7.95
C ALA A 49 9.53 26.75 6.82
N GLU A 50 9.28 25.80 5.92
CA GLU A 50 10.10 25.59 4.72
C GLU A 50 10.03 26.76 3.74
N LYS A 51 8.84 27.34 3.52
CA LYS A 51 8.66 28.55 2.70
C LYS A 51 9.34 29.78 3.30
N ASP A 52 9.30 29.90 4.62
CA ASP A 52 9.90 31.01 5.38
C ASP A 52 11.43 30.84 5.55
N GLN A 53 12.01 29.73 5.07
CA GLN A 53 13.42 29.34 5.28
C GLN A 53 13.84 29.31 6.75
N ASP A 54 12.91 28.94 7.64
CA ASP A 54 13.16 28.79 9.08
C ASP A 54 13.48 27.32 9.40
N ASP A 55 14.75 26.94 9.20
CA ASP A 55 15.24 25.58 9.40
C ASP A 55 15.10 25.10 10.86
N LYS A 56 15.19 26.02 11.83
CA LYS A 56 15.04 25.68 13.26
C LYS A 56 13.60 25.31 13.57
N ARG A 57 12.63 26.11 13.09
CA ARG A 57 11.21 25.81 13.26
C ARG A 57 10.81 24.55 12.51
N LYS A 58 11.34 24.36 11.30
CA LYS A 58 11.09 23.15 10.50
C LYS A 58 11.55 21.89 11.24
N SER A 59 12.81 21.85 11.68
CA SER A 59 13.36 20.70 12.40
C SER A 59 12.62 20.39 13.71
N LEU A 60 12.22 21.41 14.48
CA LEU A 60 11.43 21.22 15.70
C LEU A 60 10.06 20.59 15.39
N LEU A 61 9.36 21.08 14.36
CA LEU A 61 8.06 20.55 13.96
C LEU A 61 8.15 19.12 13.41
N GLU A 62 9.22 18.80 12.68
CA GLU A 62 9.50 17.43 12.22
C GLU A 62 9.70 16.48 13.41
N VAL A 63 10.48 16.87 14.43
CA VAL A 63 10.65 16.08 15.66
C VAL A 63 9.33 15.86 16.39
N ILE A 64 8.49 16.89 16.50
CA ILE A 64 7.16 16.78 17.11
C ILE A 64 6.30 15.81 16.31
N LYS A 65 6.25 15.95 14.97
CA LYS A 65 5.51 15.06 14.07
C LYS A 65 5.94 13.61 14.23
N GLU A 66 7.25 13.34 14.23
CA GLU A 66 7.80 12.01 14.42
C GLU A 66 7.43 11.43 15.81
N THR A 67 7.48 12.25 16.84
CA THR A 67 7.14 11.85 18.21
C THR A 67 5.65 11.47 18.32
N VAL A 68 4.75 12.24 17.72
CA VAL A 68 3.31 11.93 17.66
C VAL A 68 3.07 10.63 16.91
N LEU A 69 3.67 10.47 15.71
CA LEU A 69 3.52 9.26 14.92
C LEU A 69 4.06 8.03 15.65
N SER A 70 5.17 8.15 16.38
CA SER A 70 5.75 7.07 17.19
C SER A 70 4.79 6.63 18.31
N HIS A 71 4.17 7.57 19.02
CA HIS A 71 3.18 7.27 20.06
C HIS A 71 1.92 6.64 19.49
N LEU A 72 1.38 7.16 18.38
CA LEU A 72 0.21 6.59 17.72
C LEU A 72 0.49 5.16 17.22
N THR A 73 1.68 4.94 16.62
CA THR A 73 2.08 3.62 16.13
C THR A 73 2.14 2.59 17.26
N LYS A 74 2.68 2.95 18.43
CA LYS A 74 2.75 2.04 19.60
C LYS A 74 1.39 1.60 20.11
N LYS A 75 0.34 2.40 19.90
CA LYS A 75 -1.04 2.07 20.29
C LYS A 75 -1.78 1.22 19.26
N CYS A 76 -1.30 1.17 18.03
CA CYS A 76 -1.91 0.37 16.98
C CYS A 76 -1.78 -1.13 17.30
N PRO A 77 -2.71 -1.98 16.82
CA PRO A 77 -2.55 -3.43 16.92
C PRO A 77 -1.24 -3.93 16.29
N PRO A 78 -0.67 -5.07 16.76
CA PRO A 78 0.59 -5.61 16.26
C PRO A 78 0.70 -5.72 14.73
N HIS A 79 -0.34 -6.22 14.05
CA HIS A 79 -0.33 -6.39 12.59
C HIS A 79 -0.24 -5.05 11.84
N VAL A 80 -0.89 -3.99 12.35
CA VAL A 80 -0.80 -2.63 11.77
C VAL A 80 0.62 -2.07 11.93
N GLN A 81 1.23 -2.25 13.11
CA GLN A 81 2.61 -1.82 13.35
C GLN A 81 3.58 -2.51 12.37
N VAL A 82 3.40 -3.82 12.17
CA VAL A 82 4.22 -4.62 11.25
C VAL A 82 4.08 -4.15 9.80
N ILE A 83 2.86 -3.84 9.33
CA ILE A 83 2.67 -3.28 7.97
C ILE A 83 3.44 -1.98 7.82
N GLY A 84 3.40 -1.09 8.82
CA GLY A 84 4.17 0.15 8.82
C GLY A 84 5.69 -0.08 8.73
N LEU A 85 6.21 -1.13 9.37
CA LEU A 85 7.63 -1.50 9.25
C LEU A 85 7.97 -2.08 7.88
N LEU A 86 7.10 -2.95 7.35
CA LEU A 86 7.30 -3.57 6.05
C LEU A 86 7.26 -2.54 4.91
N CYS A 87 6.40 -1.52 5.00
CA CYS A 87 6.35 -0.43 4.02
C CYS A 87 7.66 0.37 3.94
N ARG A 88 8.46 0.37 5.01
CA ARG A 88 9.76 1.04 5.10
C ARG A 88 10.94 0.12 4.78
N THR A 89 10.69 -1.14 4.43
CA THR A 89 11.72 -2.15 4.18
C THR A 89 11.82 -2.46 2.69
N PRO A 90 12.80 -1.89 1.97
CA PRO A 90 12.85 -1.94 0.50
C PRO A 90 13.22 -3.32 -0.06
N LYS A 91 14.14 -4.03 0.60
CA LYS A 91 14.62 -5.35 0.13
C LYS A 91 13.63 -6.46 0.48
N LYS A 92 13.33 -7.31 -0.50
CA LYS A 92 12.43 -8.46 -0.34
C LYS A 92 12.94 -9.43 0.71
N GLU A 93 14.23 -9.75 0.69
CA GLU A 93 14.84 -10.69 1.65
C GLU A 93 14.71 -10.18 3.09
N SER A 94 14.89 -8.87 3.28
CA SER A 94 14.71 -8.21 4.58
C SER A 94 13.26 -8.24 5.04
N ARG A 95 12.28 -8.00 4.14
CA ARG A 95 10.85 -8.14 4.46
C ARG A 95 10.46 -9.57 4.82
N GLN A 96 10.97 -10.55 4.08
CA GLN A 96 10.73 -11.96 4.39
C GLN A 96 11.32 -12.34 5.76
N GLU A 97 12.54 -11.92 6.07
CA GLU A 97 13.11 -12.15 7.40
C GLU A 97 12.30 -11.46 8.51
N LEU A 98 11.79 -10.26 8.22
CA LEU A 98 10.89 -9.54 9.12
C LEU A 98 9.62 -10.36 9.39
N LEU A 99 8.93 -10.80 8.34
CA LEU A 99 7.71 -11.62 8.42
C LEU A 99 7.94 -12.93 9.19
N ARG A 100 9.08 -13.62 8.97
CA ARG A 100 9.44 -14.83 9.74
C ARG A 100 9.55 -14.55 11.23
N ARG A 101 10.19 -13.45 11.62
CA ARG A 101 10.31 -13.06 13.04
C ARG A 101 8.96 -12.72 13.63
N VAL A 102 8.12 -12.01 12.90
CA VAL A 102 6.75 -11.68 13.33
C VAL A 102 5.94 -12.96 13.59
N ALA A 103 5.99 -13.92 12.67
CA ALA A 103 5.32 -15.22 12.82
C ALA A 103 5.89 -16.04 13.98
N ALA A 104 7.17 -15.90 14.31
CA ALA A 104 7.83 -16.56 15.43
C ALA A 104 7.59 -15.89 16.80
N GLY A 105 6.73 -14.86 16.88
CA GLY A 105 6.39 -14.17 18.13
C GLY A 105 7.09 -12.81 18.32
N GLY A 106 7.77 -12.30 17.30
CA GLY A 106 8.41 -10.98 17.31
C GLY A 106 9.90 -11.02 17.71
N GLY A 107 10.42 -9.88 18.17
CA GLY A 107 11.79 -9.76 18.66
C GLY A 107 12.55 -8.57 18.09
N VAL A 108 13.88 -8.62 18.12
CA VAL A 108 14.73 -7.52 17.63
C VAL A 108 15.11 -7.76 16.18
N PHE A 109 14.81 -6.79 15.32
CA PHE A 109 15.19 -6.78 13.92
C PHE A 109 16.23 -5.69 13.67
N LYS A 110 17.32 -6.06 13.01
CA LYS A 110 18.30 -5.09 12.53
C LYS A 110 17.87 -4.66 11.13
N GLY A 111 17.48 -3.39 11.00
CA GLY A 111 17.26 -2.77 9.70
C GLY A 111 18.57 -2.54 8.95
N GLU A 112 18.48 -2.02 7.72
CA GLU A 112 19.64 -1.76 6.88
C GLU A 112 20.62 -0.74 7.49
N ASN A 113 20.12 0.18 8.30
CA ASN A 113 20.92 1.23 8.96
C ASN A 113 21.51 0.75 10.31
N GLU A 114 21.62 -0.56 10.55
CA GLU A 114 21.99 -1.19 11.83
C GLU A 114 21.09 -0.85 13.04
N LEU A 115 20.11 0.03 12.86
CA LEU A 115 19.07 0.36 13.82
C LEU A 115 18.30 -0.90 14.22
N LYS A 116 18.35 -1.19 15.53
CA LYS A 116 17.60 -2.28 16.16
C LYS A 116 16.18 -1.81 16.41
N VAL A 117 15.22 -2.39 15.71
CA VAL A 117 13.80 -2.12 15.89
C VAL A 117 13.17 -3.32 16.59
N HIS A 118 12.38 -3.05 17.63
CA HIS A 118 11.57 -4.08 18.27
C HIS A 118 10.33 -4.34 17.41
N ILE A 119 10.11 -5.61 17.07
CA ILE A 119 9.02 -6.06 16.24
C ILE A 119 8.02 -6.83 17.10
N PRO A 120 6.73 -6.48 17.07
CA PRO A 120 5.71 -7.24 17.77
C PRO A 120 5.40 -8.56 17.02
N GLY A 121 5.00 -9.59 17.76
CA GLY A 121 4.48 -10.83 17.16
C GLY A 121 3.06 -10.61 16.61
N ALA A 122 2.77 -11.18 15.44
CA ALA A 122 1.45 -11.12 14.81
C ALA A 122 1.23 -12.32 13.89
N ASN A 123 -0.03 -12.64 13.62
CA ASN A 123 -0.38 -13.70 12.67
C ASN A 123 -0.19 -13.20 11.22
N LEU A 124 0.43 -14.01 10.36
CA LEU A 124 0.60 -13.70 8.94
C LEU A 124 -0.74 -13.47 8.23
N ASN A 125 -1.79 -14.18 8.64
CA ASN A 125 -3.13 -14.00 8.09
C ASN A 125 -3.70 -12.62 8.44
N ASP A 126 -3.51 -12.16 9.69
CA ASP A 126 -3.97 -10.83 10.12
C ASP A 126 -3.22 -9.72 9.38
N ILE A 127 -1.93 -9.93 9.08
CA ILE A 127 -1.12 -8.99 8.29
C ILE A 127 -1.61 -8.96 6.84
N ALA A 128 -1.83 -10.13 6.23
CA ALA A 128 -2.33 -10.23 4.87
C ALA A 128 -3.71 -9.58 4.74
N ASN A 129 -4.63 -9.87 5.65
CA ASN A 129 -5.98 -9.28 5.68
C ASN A 129 -5.93 -7.78 5.92
N GLN A 130 -5.14 -7.31 6.88
CA GLN A 130 -5.03 -5.88 7.13
C GLN A 130 -4.43 -5.12 5.94
N ALA A 131 -3.43 -5.69 5.26
CA ALA A 131 -2.90 -5.12 4.03
C ALA A 131 -3.96 -5.11 2.92
N ASP A 132 -4.79 -6.15 2.86
CA ASP A 132 -5.88 -6.27 1.91
C ASP A 132 -6.98 -5.22 2.14
N ASP A 133 -7.40 -4.99 3.39
CA ASP A 133 -8.38 -3.95 3.76
C ASP A 133 -7.88 -2.55 3.36
N LEU A 134 -6.59 -2.27 3.60
CA LEU A 134 -5.97 -1.01 3.21
C LEU A 134 -5.90 -0.85 1.69
N LEU A 135 -5.61 -1.94 0.96
CA LEU A 135 -5.62 -1.95 -0.49
C LEU A 135 -7.03 -1.69 -1.02
N GLU A 136 -8.05 -2.38 -0.51
CA GLU A 136 -9.43 -2.17 -0.91
C GLU A 136 -9.86 -0.71 -0.71
N ALA A 137 -9.53 -0.11 0.44
CA ALA A 137 -9.81 1.29 0.73
C ALA A 137 -9.09 2.29 -0.20
N MET A 138 -7.99 1.89 -0.83
CA MET A 138 -7.27 2.69 -1.83
C MET A 138 -7.80 2.45 -3.25
N GLU A 139 -8.09 1.20 -3.60
CA GLU A 139 -8.45 0.76 -4.95
C GLU A 139 -9.90 1.10 -5.32
N THR A 140 -10.78 1.19 -4.32
CA THR A 140 -12.19 1.63 -4.49
C THR A 140 -12.33 3.12 -4.79
N ARG A 141 -11.25 3.90 -4.63
CA ARG A 141 -11.26 5.33 -4.94
C ARG A 141 -11.18 5.56 -6.46
N PRO A 142 -11.80 6.64 -6.97
CA PRO A 142 -11.68 7.00 -8.38
C PRO A 142 -10.23 7.34 -8.77
N VAL A 143 -9.48 7.95 -7.84
CA VAL A 143 -8.07 8.31 -8.00
C VAL A 143 -7.26 7.68 -6.89
N ILE A 144 -6.18 6.97 -7.25
CA ILE A 144 -5.25 6.41 -6.26
C ILE A 144 -4.41 7.56 -5.65
N PRO A 145 -4.42 7.74 -4.32
CA PRO A 145 -3.70 8.86 -3.69
C PRO A 145 -2.17 8.69 -3.71
N ASP A 146 -1.67 7.47 -3.49
CA ASP A 146 -0.23 7.16 -3.50
C ASP A 146 0.02 5.77 -4.10
N ARG A 147 0.55 5.75 -5.32
CA ARG A 147 0.87 4.52 -6.05
C ARG A 147 2.10 3.79 -5.49
N LYS A 148 3.05 4.48 -4.86
CA LYS A 148 4.18 3.83 -4.19
C LYS A 148 3.70 3.08 -2.96
N LEU A 149 2.84 3.70 -2.15
CA LEU A 149 2.22 3.03 -1.00
C LEU A 149 1.35 1.85 -1.44
N LEU A 150 0.53 2.02 -2.49
CA LEU A 150 -0.27 0.94 -3.04
C LEU A 150 0.61 -0.26 -3.43
N ALA A 151 1.69 -0.02 -4.18
CA ALA A 151 2.62 -1.07 -4.57
C ALA A 151 3.26 -1.77 -3.37
N ARG A 152 3.64 -1.03 -2.32
CA ARG A 152 4.16 -1.61 -1.06
C ARG A 152 3.15 -2.51 -0.39
N LEU A 153 1.89 -2.08 -0.27
CA LEU A 153 0.84 -2.87 0.36
C LEU A 153 0.53 -4.14 -0.44
N VAL A 154 0.52 -4.08 -1.77
CA VAL A 154 0.37 -5.27 -2.62
C VAL A 154 1.50 -6.25 -2.36
N LEU A 155 2.76 -5.80 -2.37
CA LEU A 155 3.92 -6.67 -2.09
C LEU A 155 3.82 -7.32 -0.71
N ILE A 156 3.42 -6.56 0.31
CA ILE A 156 3.27 -7.06 1.69
C ILE A 156 2.21 -8.14 1.75
N ARG A 157 1.04 -7.90 1.14
CA ARG A 157 -0.05 -8.88 1.09
C ARG A 157 0.41 -10.18 0.42
N GLU A 158 1.02 -10.08 -0.75
CA GLU A 158 1.46 -11.26 -1.51
C GLU A 158 2.61 -12.02 -0.80
N GLU A 159 3.55 -11.32 -0.17
CA GLU A 159 4.63 -11.96 0.61
C GLU A 159 4.11 -12.63 1.89
N ALA A 160 3.15 -12.02 2.58
CA ALA A 160 2.50 -12.64 3.74
C ALA A 160 1.74 -13.91 3.35
N ARG A 161 0.99 -13.88 2.23
CA ARG A 161 0.27 -15.03 1.67
C ARG A 161 1.22 -16.16 1.25
N ASP A 162 2.30 -15.83 0.55
CA ASP A 162 3.34 -16.79 0.13
C ASP A 162 3.95 -17.53 1.33
N MET A 163 4.16 -16.83 2.46
CA MET A 163 4.70 -17.42 3.69
C MET A 163 3.74 -18.36 4.43
N MET A 164 2.44 -18.32 4.14
CA MET A 164 1.45 -19.20 4.78
C MET A 164 1.36 -20.61 4.15
N GLY A 165 2.20 -20.91 3.16
CA GLY A 165 2.41 -22.26 2.62
C GLY A 165 1.47 -22.71 1.51
N GLY A 166 0.38 -21.98 1.23
CA GLY A 166 -0.50 -22.27 0.09
C GLY A 166 -0.16 -21.52 -1.21
N GLY A 167 0.79 -20.58 -1.14
CA GLY A 167 1.24 -19.82 -2.31
C GLY A 167 0.10 -19.06 -2.99
N ILE A 168 0.18 -18.94 -4.33
CA ILE A 168 -0.81 -18.23 -5.15
C ILE A 168 -2.20 -18.91 -5.18
N LEU A 169 -2.25 -20.22 -4.94
CA LEU A 169 -3.46 -21.04 -5.04
C LEU A 169 -4.14 -21.30 -3.68
N ASP A 170 -3.67 -20.67 -2.61
CA ASP A 170 -4.27 -20.83 -1.29
C ASP A 170 -5.74 -20.39 -1.31
N GLU A 171 -6.66 -21.27 -0.92
CA GLU A 171 -8.09 -20.98 -0.87
C GLU A 171 -8.44 -19.83 0.09
N ARG A 172 -7.53 -19.49 1.00
CA ARG A 172 -7.66 -18.32 1.88
C ARG A 172 -7.45 -17.00 1.14
N ASN A 173 -6.81 -17.01 -0.03
CA ASN A 173 -6.49 -15.82 -0.81
C ASN A 173 -7.68 -15.35 -1.64
N HIS A 174 -8.84 -15.14 -1.01
CA HIS A 174 -10.07 -14.77 -1.69
C HIS A 174 -10.77 -13.60 -1.00
N ARG A 175 -10.93 -12.48 -1.71
CA ARG A 175 -11.78 -11.33 -1.31
C ARG A 175 -13.30 -11.61 -1.38
N GLY A 176 -13.71 -12.88 -1.55
CA GLY A 176 -15.13 -13.24 -1.66
C GLY A 176 -15.83 -12.84 -2.97
N PHE A 177 -15.14 -12.26 -3.96
CA PHE A 177 -15.77 -11.96 -5.25
C PHE A 177 -16.17 -13.23 -6.00
N TYR A 178 -17.48 -13.40 -6.23
CA TYR A 178 -18.05 -14.45 -7.08
C TYR A 178 -17.96 -14.12 -8.58
N THR A 179 -17.88 -12.84 -8.92
CA THR A 179 -17.70 -12.32 -10.28
C THR A 179 -16.43 -11.51 -10.36
N LEU A 180 -15.57 -11.82 -11.33
CA LEU A 180 -14.35 -11.05 -11.57
C LEU A 180 -14.69 -9.69 -12.20
N PRO A 181 -14.01 -8.60 -11.79
CA PRO A 181 -14.19 -7.31 -12.43
C PRO A 181 -13.83 -7.35 -13.92
N GLN A 182 -14.68 -6.74 -14.75
CA GLN A 182 -14.50 -6.73 -16.20
C GLN A 182 -13.19 -6.07 -16.67
N PRO A 183 -12.75 -4.92 -16.11
CA PRO A 183 -11.52 -4.26 -16.56
C PRO A 183 -10.27 -5.15 -16.42
N GLU A 184 -10.14 -5.82 -15.27
CA GLU A 184 -9.05 -6.76 -14.98
C GLU A 184 -9.09 -7.98 -15.91
N VAL A 185 -10.29 -8.52 -16.18
CA VAL A 185 -10.48 -9.66 -17.09
C VAL A 185 -10.11 -9.29 -18.53
N ASP A 186 -10.56 -8.13 -19.01
CA ASP A 186 -10.27 -7.65 -20.36
C ASP A 186 -8.77 -7.40 -20.55
N PHE A 187 -8.13 -6.76 -19.56
CA PHE A 187 -6.70 -6.56 -19.57
C PHE A 187 -5.93 -7.89 -19.56
N LEU A 188 -6.35 -8.83 -18.71
CA LEU A 188 -5.74 -10.16 -18.67
C LEU A 188 -5.87 -10.90 -20.01
N ALA A 189 -7.04 -10.83 -20.65
CA ALA A 189 -7.27 -11.41 -21.97
C ALA A 189 -6.32 -10.81 -23.03
N LYS A 190 -6.10 -9.48 -23.00
CA LYS A 190 -5.12 -8.81 -23.89
C LYS A 190 -3.70 -9.33 -23.65
N LEU A 191 -3.29 -9.53 -22.39
CA LEU A 191 -1.95 -10.04 -22.07
C LEU A 191 -1.77 -11.49 -22.56
N VAL A 192 -2.74 -12.36 -22.32
CA VAL A 192 -2.68 -13.79 -22.70
C VAL A 192 -2.68 -13.98 -24.22
N ALA A 193 -3.32 -13.08 -24.98
CA ALA A 193 -3.32 -13.09 -26.44
C ALA A 193 -1.93 -12.80 -27.05
N LEU A 194 -1.00 -12.22 -26.29
CA LEU A 194 0.35 -11.90 -26.72
C LEU A 194 1.36 -12.93 -26.22
N LYS A 195 2.52 -13.03 -26.88
CA LYS A 195 3.61 -13.89 -26.37
C LYS A 195 4.31 -13.20 -25.19
N PRO A 196 4.68 -13.95 -24.12
CA PRO A 196 5.47 -13.39 -23.02
C PRO A 196 6.74 -12.70 -23.54
N GLY A 197 6.96 -11.46 -23.11
CA GLY A 197 8.08 -10.67 -23.62
C GLY A 197 8.02 -9.20 -23.21
N LYS A 198 8.83 -8.39 -23.89
CA LYS A 198 8.98 -6.96 -23.57
C LYS A 198 7.67 -6.17 -23.73
N ILE A 199 6.89 -6.46 -24.78
CA ILE A 199 5.61 -5.78 -25.03
C ILE A 199 4.65 -5.99 -23.86
N VAL A 200 4.45 -7.24 -23.43
CA VAL A 200 3.59 -7.59 -22.30
C VAL A 200 4.11 -6.96 -21.00
N LEU A 201 5.43 -6.92 -20.80
CA LEU A 201 6.05 -6.28 -19.65
C LEU A 201 5.82 -4.76 -19.62
N ASP A 202 5.94 -4.09 -20.76
CA ASP A 202 5.71 -2.64 -20.89
C ASP A 202 4.22 -2.31 -20.66
N MET A 203 3.29 -3.15 -21.13
CA MET A 203 1.86 -3.03 -20.83
C MET A 203 1.58 -3.16 -19.32
N ILE A 204 2.11 -4.20 -18.66
CA ILE A 204 1.98 -4.36 -17.20
C ILE A 204 2.55 -3.12 -16.49
N ARG A 205 3.73 -2.66 -16.90
CA ARG A 205 4.37 -1.46 -16.31
C ARG A 205 3.49 -0.23 -16.42
N ASN A 206 2.94 0.04 -17.59
CA ASN A 206 2.09 1.21 -17.81
C ASN A 206 0.85 1.17 -16.91
N VAL A 207 0.14 0.04 -16.88
CA VAL A 207 -1.06 -0.13 -16.05
C VAL A 207 -0.74 0.03 -14.57
N MET A 208 0.31 -0.62 -14.06
CA MET A 208 0.69 -0.50 -12.65
C MET A 208 1.10 0.94 -12.27
N GLN A 209 1.67 1.71 -13.21
CA GLN A 209 2.01 3.13 -13.01
C GLN A 209 0.81 4.08 -13.13
N GLY A 210 -0.34 3.60 -13.58
CA GLY A 210 -1.52 4.45 -13.77
C GLY A 210 -1.65 5.06 -15.14
N LYS A 211 -1.20 4.34 -16.16
CA LYS A 211 -1.35 4.71 -17.56
C LYS A 211 -2.20 3.66 -18.26
N ASP A 212 -2.66 3.96 -19.46
CA ASP A 212 -3.46 3.07 -20.29
C ASP A 212 -4.68 2.54 -19.50
N GLU A 213 -4.89 1.22 -19.43
CA GLU A 213 -6.00 0.61 -18.68
C GLU A 213 -5.97 0.87 -17.16
N GLY A 214 -4.86 1.37 -16.61
CA GLY A 214 -4.71 1.75 -15.19
C GLY A 214 -4.89 3.24 -14.91
N ALA A 215 -5.17 4.05 -15.94
CA ALA A 215 -5.31 5.50 -15.82
C ALA A 215 -6.49 5.89 -14.94
N ASP A 216 -6.23 6.76 -13.96
CA ASP A 216 -7.28 7.31 -13.11
C ASP A 216 -8.19 8.23 -13.92
N ASN A 217 -9.50 8.09 -13.73
CA ASN A 217 -10.46 9.01 -14.32
C ASN A 217 -10.45 10.30 -13.49
N SER A 218 -9.64 11.27 -13.91
CA SER A 218 -9.56 12.59 -13.26
C SER A 218 -10.71 13.53 -13.64
N ASP A 219 -11.74 13.02 -14.32
CA ASP A 219 -12.75 13.89 -14.90
C ASP A 219 -13.69 14.43 -13.83
N ASN A 220 -13.42 15.70 -13.55
CA ASN A 220 -14.36 16.73 -13.15
C ASN A 220 -15.43 16.94 -14.24
N ASP A 221 -16.05 15.86 -14.72
CA ASP A 221 -17.24 15.92 -15.57
C ASP A 221 -18.45 16.06 -14.65
N ASP A 222 -18.60 17.26 -14.09
CA ASP A 222 -19.92 17.87 -13.88
C ASP A 222 -20.50 18.23 -15.26
N LYS A 223 -20.62 17.24 -16.14
CA LYS A 223 -21.51 17.31 -17.28
C LYS A 223 -22.70 16.44 -16.93
N ASP A 224 -23.74 17.16 -16.55
CA ASP A 224 -25.13 16.76 -16.67
C ASP A 224 -25.37 16.12 -18.04
N ASP A 225 -25.14 14.80 -18.15
CA ASP A 225 -25.48 14.02 -19.34
C ASP A 225 -26.97 13.69 -19.28
N THR A 226 -27.81 14.73 -19.41
CA THR A 226 -29.13 14.62 -20.02
C THR A 226 -28.98 14.56 -21.53
N LEU A 227 -28.32 13.53 -22.05
CA LEU A 227 -28.34 13.23 -23.48
C LEU A 227 -28.64 11.74 -23.67
N ASP A 228 -29.78 11.52 -24.30
CA ASP A 228 -30.35 10.25 -24.74
C ASP A 228 -29.30 9.38 -25.46
N GLU A 229 -28.73 8.40 -24.77
CA GLU A 229 -28.07 7.26 -25.43
C GLU A 229 -29.03 6.08 -25.46
N GLU A 230 -29.35 5.63 -26.68
CA GLU A 230 -30.20 4.47 -26.91
C GLU A 230 -29.58 3.20 -26.28
N PRO A 231 -30.40 2.34 -25.63
CA PRO A 231 -29.89 1.15 -24.96
C PRO A 231 -29.32 0.15 -25.97
N VAL A 232 -28.03 -0.13 -25.89
CA VAL A 232 -27.40 -1.20 -26.67
C VAL A 232 -27.75 -2.55 -26.05
N GLU A 233 -28.65 -3.29 -26.69
CA GLU A 233 -28.99 -4.66 -26.31
C GLU A 233 -27.93 -5.64 -26.83
N PHE A 234 -27.32 -6.43 -25.92
CA PHE A 234 -26.66 -7.67 -26.27
C PHE A 234 -27.31 -8.83 -25.51
N LEU A 235 -27.89 -9.79 -26.26
CA LEU A 235 -28.60 -10.97 -25.74
C LEU A 235 -29.77 -10.66 -24.78
N GLY A 236 -30.55 -9.61 -25.07
CA GLY A 236 -31.84 -9.36 -24.42
C GLY A 236 -31.79 -9.04 -22.92
N ARG A 237 -30.62 -8.61 -22.41
CA ARG A 237 -30.49 -8.01 -21.07
C ARG A 237 -30.08 -6.55 -21.21
N PRO A 238 -30.76 -5.62 -20.51
CA PRO A 238 -30.31 -4.24 -20.45
C PRO A 238 -28.94 -4.20 -19.77
N ILE A 239 -27.93 -3.71 -20.48
CA ILE A 239 -26.64 -3.35 -19.88
C ILE A 239 -26.93 -2.07 -19.10
N VAL A 240 -26.82 -2.13 -17.77
CA VAL A 240 -26.84 -0.93 -16.92
C VAL A 240 -25.50 -0.21 -17.15
N THR A 241 -25.39 0.54 -18.26
CA THR A 241 -24.30 1.46 -18.55
C THR A 241 -24.47 2.69 -17.66
N GLY A 242 -24.10 2.58 -16.39
CA GLY A 242 -24.24 3.68 -15.42
C GLY A 242 -23.23 3.68 -14.27
N GLN A 243 -22.47 2.60 -14.07
CA GLN A 243 -21.31 2.63 -13.18
C GLN A 243 -20.07 2.86 -14.04
N LYS A 244 -19.42 4.03 -13.91
CA LYS A 244 -18.06 4.24 -14.41
C LYS A 244 -17.20 3.10 -13.84
N THR A 245 -16.82 2.15 -14.69
CA THR A 245 -15.98 1.02 -14.27
C THR A 245 -14.63 1.57 -13.83
N LEU A 246 -14.17 1.20 -12.64
CA LEU A 246 -12.86 1.60 -12.16
C LEU A 246 -11.78 1.06 -13.12
N PRO A 247 -10.69 1.80 -13.34
CA PRO A 247 -9.57 1.31 -14.14
C PRO A 247 -8.90 0.12 -13.43
N VAL A 248 -8.06 -0.61 -14.16
CA VAL A 248 -7.36 -1.79 -13.63
C VAL A 248 -6.53 -1.42 -12.41
N ARG A 249 -6.78 -2.09 -11.28
CA ARG A 249 -6.06 -1.84 -10.02
C ARG A 249 -5.06 -2.96 -9.71
N PRO A 250 -3.82 -2.66 -9.28
CA PRO A 250 -2.77 -3.66 -9.05
C PRO A 250 -3.16 -4.86 -8.17
N GLY A 251 -3.79 -4.61 -7.03
CA GLY A 251 -4.23 -5.61 -6.07
C GLY A 251 -5.39 -6.45 -6.60
N MET A 252 -6.38 -5.81 -7.25
CA MET A 252 -7.49 -6.49 -7.92
C MET A 252 -7.05 -7.30 -9.14
N PHE A 253 -6.07 -6.80 -9.89
CA PHE A 253 -5.50 -7.48 -11.04
C PHE A 253 -4.80 -8.78 -10.61
N LEU A 254 -3.95 -8.73 -9.58
CA LEU A 254 -3.31 -9.94 -9.04
C LEU A 254 -4.33 -10.94 -8.49
N GLU A 255 -5.37 -10.47 -7.80
CA GLU A 255 -6.48 -11.33 -7.35
C GLU A 255 -7.17 -12.03 -8.54
N THR A 256 -7.41 -11.29 -9.63
CA THR A 256 -8.00 -11.81 -10.87
C THR A 256 -7.11 -12.87 -11.51
N VAL A 257 -5.79 -12.60 -11.61
CA VAL A 257 -4.81 -13.56 -12.13
C VAL A 257 -4.80 -14.83 -11.28
N SER A 258 -4.78 -14.72 -9.95
CA SER A 258 -4.79 -15.86 -9.03
C SER A 258 -6.06 -16.70 -9.13
N LYS A 259 -7.23 -16.06 -9.27
CA LYS A 259 -8.51 -16.77 -9.45
C LYS A 259 -8.59 -17.51 -10.78
N VAL A 260 -8.16 -16.88 -11.88
CA VAL A 260 -8.12 -17.53 -13.19
C VAL A 260 -7.13 -18.69 -13.18
N LEU A 261 -5.95 -18.52 -12.57
CA LEU A 261 -4.99 -19.61 -12.37
C LEU A 261 -5.57 -20.78 -11.60
N SER A 262 -6.25 -20.51 -10.48
CA SER A 262 -6.92 -21.56 -9.68
C SER A 262 -7.97 -22.31 -10.52
N GLY A 263 -8.79 -21.59 -11.29
CA GLY A 263 -9.76 -22.21 -12.22
C GLY A 263 -9.10 -23.08 -13.29
N LEU A 264 -7.96 -22.66 -13.85
CA LEU A 264 -7.22 -23.45 -14.84
C LEU A 264 -6.58 -24.71 -14.25
N TYR A 265 -6.14 -24.67 -13.00
CA TYR A 265 -5.57 -25.83 -12.32
C TYR A 265 -6.62 -26.86 -11.88
N VAL A 266 -7.86 -26.41 -11.62
CA VAL A 266 -9.02 -27.29 -11.39
C VAL A 266 -9.53 -27.87 -12.71
N GLY A 267 -9.44 -27.11 -13.81
CA GLY A 267 -9.76 -27.55 -15.16
C GLY A 267 -8.67 -28.42 -15.79
N THR A 268 -9.02 -29.21 -16.80
CA THR A 268 -8.07 -30.07 -17.55
C THR A 268 -7.26 -29.33 -18.62
N ASP A 269 -7.39 -28.01 -18.74
CA ASP A 269 -6.92 -27.25 -19.90
C ASP A 269 -5.61 -26.47 -19.69
N SER A 270 -4.63 -26.84 -20.53
CA SER A 270 -3.49 -26.05 -20.99
C SER A 270 -2.48 -25.53 -19.95
N GLY A 271 -1.48 -26.35 -19.66
CA GLY A 271 -0.29 -25.94 -18.89
C GLY A 271 0.49 -24.76 -19.48
N ILE A 272 0.34 -24.45 -20.79
CA ILE A 272 0.98 -23.28 -21.42
C ILE A 272 0.32 -21.98 -20.95
N THR A 273 -1.01 -21.96 -20.82
CA THR A 273 -1.75 -20.77 -20.36
C THR A 273 -1.48 -20.54 -18.88
N ALA A 274 -1.44 -21.60 -18.06
CA ALA A 274 -1.08 -21.51 -16.65
C ALA A 274 0.35 -20.94 -16.47
N GLN A 275 1.34 -21.45 -17.21
CA GLN A 275 2.71 -20.92 -17.18
C GLN A 275 2.80 -19.45 -17.60
N HIS A 276 2.00 -19.02 -18.59
CA HIS A 276 1.94 -17.63 -18.98
C HIS A 276 1.37 -16.77 -17.84
N LEU A 277 0.27 -17.18 -17.20
CA LEU A 277 -0.32 -16.44 -16.10
C LEU A 277 0.62 -16.36 -14.87
N GLU A 278 1.35 -17.43 -14.55
CA GLU A 278 2.40 -17.39 -13.52
C GLU A 278 3.52 -16.39 -13.88
N TRP A 279 3.89 -16.34 -15.15
CA TRP A 279 4.85 -15.35 -15.65
C TRP A 279 4.30 -13.92 -15.48
N VAL A 280 3.03 -13.68 -15.82
CA VAL A 280 2.35 -12.38 -15.64
C VAL A 280 2.33 -11.99 -14.17
N HIS A 281 1.92 -12.89 -13.28
CA HIS A 281 1.90 -12.66 -11.84
C HIS A 281 3.28 -12.24 -11.32
N ARG A 282 4.31 -13.04 -11.61
CA ARG A 282 5.69 -12.76 -11.17
C ARG A 282 6.23 -11.45 -11.73
N LYS A 283 5.94 -11.12 -13.00
CA LYS A 283 6.40 -9.87 -13.62
C LYS A 283 5.67 -8.65 -13.09
N THR A 284 4.41 -8.79 -12.74
CA THR A 284 3.64 -7.74 -12.05
C THR A 284 4.26 -7.42 -10.70
N LEU A 285 4.60 -8.44 -9.88
CA LEU A 285 5.31 -8.23 -8.62
C LEU A 285 6.68 -7.54 -8.79
N GLN A 286 7.42 -7.91 -9.84
CA GLN A 286 8.70 -7.27 -10.15
C GLN A 286 8.50 -5.77 -10.47
N VAL A 287 7.52 -5.44 -11.31
CA VAL A 287 7.18 -4.04 -11.65
C VAL A 287 6.73 -3.27 -10.40
N LEU A 288 5.91 -3.87 -9.53
CA LEU A 288 5.47 -3.23 -8.29
C LEU A 288 6.63 -2.99 -7.32
N GLN A 289 7.61 -3.89 -7.26
CA GLN A 289 8.85 -3.67 -6.51
C GLN A 289 9.64 -2.47 -7.04
N GLU A 290 9.72 -2.30 -8.36
CA GLU A 290 10.34 -1.12 -8.98
C GLU A 290 9.56 0.16 -8.65
N ILE A 291 8.22 0.14 -8.64
CA ILE A 291 7.39 1.32 -8.31
C ILE A 291 7.49 1.69 -6.82
N ALA A 292 7.49 0.68 -5.94
CA ALA A 292 7.47 0.87 -4.49
C ALA A 292 8.75 1.52 -3.93
N PHE A 293 9.90 1.18 -4.53
CA PHE A 293 11.23 1.52 -3.97
C PHE A 293 12.24 2.03 -5.00
N GLY A 294 11.87 2.12 -6.28
CA GLY A 294 12.62 2.83 -7.31
C GLY A 294 12.32 4.33 -7.39
#